data_AF-A0A218P0T1-F1
#
_entry.id   AF-A0A218P0T1-F1
#
_cell.length_a   1.000
_cell.length_b   1.000
_cell.length_c   1.000
_cell.angle_alpha   90.00
_cell.angle_beta   90.00
_cell.angle_gamma   90.00
#
_symmetry.space_group_name_H-M   'P 1'
#
loop_
_entity.id
_entity.type
_entity.pdbx_description
1 polymer ?
#
loop_
_entity_poly.entity_id
_entity_poly.type
_entity_poly.pdbx_seq_one_letter_code
_entity_poly.pdbx_strand_id
1 'polypeptide(L)'
;MKRGASSIEYLLMIAVALGIVLVTIYAVSEILPRDLGGHHVFISRVEYDPPGDDVEGEYVVITNGELFEDVNMSGWKLMDEKNHVYTFPSGFILKAGASVKVHTGSGEDTATDLYWGRGSAVWNNNGDTAYLYDADGNLVDKCSWTGKEGGAVDCH
;
A
#
# COMPACT_ATOMS: atom_id res chain seq x y z
N MET A 1 -54.34 26.98 19.40
CA MET A 1 -54.37 25.50 19.40
C MET A 1 -53.33 25.01 18.39
N LYS A 2 -52.17 24.51 18.83
CA LYS A 2 -51.23 23.82 17.93
C LYS A 2 -51.76 22.40 17.74
N ARG A 3 -52.23 22.06 16.53
CA ARG A 3 -52.56 20.67 16.19
C ARG A 3 -51.26 19.87 16.25
N GLY A 4 -51.19 18.87 17.13
CA GLY A 4 -50.09 17.90 17.14
C GLY A 4 -50.20 17.00 15.93
N ALA A 5 -49.07 16.64 15.33
CA ALA A 5 -49.04 15.76 14.18
C ALA A 5 -49.64 14.38 14.55
N SER A 6 -50.45 13.82 13.67
CA SER A 6 -51.05 12.51 13.86
C SER A 6 -50.01 11.39 13.75
N SER A 7 -50.27 10.21 14.33
CA SER A 7 -49.37 9.06 14.24
C SER A 7 -49.06 8.64 12.80
N ILE A 8 -49.98 8.89 11.86
CA ILE A 8 -49.80 8.63 10.43
C ILE A 8 -48.81 9.63 9.81
N GLU A 9 -48.86 10.90 10.20
CA GLU A 9 -47.92 11.92 9.76
C GLU A 9 -46.50 11.62 10.25
N TYR A 10 -46.34 11.11 11.48
CA TYR A 10 -45.04 10.64 11.99
C TYR A 10 -44.47 9.46 11.19
N LEU A 11 -45.30 8.47 10.87
CA LEU A 11 -44.87 7.32 10.07
C LEU A 11 -44.45 7.74 8.65
N LEU A 12 -45.20 8.66 8.03
CA LEU A 12 -44.85 9.25 6.74
C LEU A 12 -43.51 10.01 6.82
N MET A 13 -43.29 10.80 7.87
CA MET A 13 -42.02 11.52 8.02
C MET A 13 -40.83 10.58 8.22
N ILE A 14 -40.99 9.48 8.97
CA ILE A 14 -39.94 8.46 9.13
C ILE A 14 -39.66 7.75 7.80
N ALA A 15 -40.69 7.36 7.05
CA ALA A 15 -40.51 6.69 5.76
C ALA A 15 -39.82 7.61 4.73
N VAL A 16 -40.17 8.90 4.72
CA VAL A 16 -39.51 9.90 3.87
C VAL A 16 -38.06 10.13 4.32
N ALA A 17 -37.80 10.23 5.63
CA ALA A 17 -36.45 10.39 6.15
C ALA A 17 -35.58 9.17 5.83
N LEU A 18 -36.09 7.95 6.00
CA LEU A 18 -35.41 6.71 5.65
C LEU A 18 -35.20 6.61 4.14
N GLY A 19 -36.19 6.97 3.33
CA GLY A 19 -36.08 7.03 1.87
C GLY A 19 -35.00 8.01 1.42
N ILE A 20 -34.96 9.22 1.99
CA ILE A 20 -33.92 10.22 1.71
C ILE A 20 -32.56 9.71 2.17
N VAL A 21 -32.43 9.16 3.37
CA VAL A 21 -31.17 8.60 3.87
C VAL A 21 -30.67 7.49 2.96
N LEU A 22 -31.53 6.53 2.58
CA LEU A 22 -31.18 5.45 1.67
C LEU A 22 -30.79 5.96 0.27
N VAL A 23 -31.56 6.91 -0.28
CA VAL A 23 -31.27 7.54 -1.58
C VAL A 23 -29.97 8.35 -1.51
N THR A 24 -29.69 9.05 -0.42
CA THR A 24 -28.42 9.78 -0.24
C THR A 24 -27.24 8.85 -0.09
N ILE A 25 -27.36 7.73 0.64
CA ILE A 25 -26.29 6.73 0.77
C ILE A 25 -26.01 6.08 -0.60
N TYR A 26 -27.07 5.72 -1.33
CA TYR A 26 -26.97 5.14 -2.66
C TYR A 26 -26.39 6.13 -3.68
N ALA A 27 -26.86 7.38 -3.69
CA ALA A 27 -26.32 8.40 -4.58
C ALA A 27 -24.88 8.78 -4.21
N VAL A 28 -24.51 8.82 -2.93
CA VAL A 28 -23.12 9.07 -2.50
C VAL A 28 -22.19 7.94 -2.95
N SER A 29 -22.62 6.68 -2.95
CA SER A 29 -21.81 5.56 -3.47
C SER A 29 -21.63 5.58 -5.00
N GLU A 30 -22.44 6.36 -5.73
CA GLU A 30 -22.31 6.59 -7.17
C GLU A 30 -21.60 7.92 -7.53
N ILE A 31 -21.63 8.91 -6.63
CA ILE A 31 -21.06 10.26 -6.84
C ILE A 31 -19.62 10.37 -6.31
N LEU A 32 -19.22 9.52 -5.36
CA LEU A 32 -17.80 9.34 -5.09
C LEU A 32 -17.17 8.81 -6.38
N PRO A 33 -16.16 9.49 -6.96
CA PRO A 33 -15.48 8.93 -8.10
C PRO A 33 -15.02 7.54 -7.72
N ARG A 34 -15.46 6.51 -8.47
CA ARG A 34 -14.83 5.18 -8.48
C ARG A 34 -13.48 5.23 -9.19
N ASP A 35 -12.74 6.31 -8.96
CA ASP A 35 -11.39 6.58 -9.40
C ASP A 35 -10.49 6.71 -8.16
N LEU A 36 -10.52 5.67 -7.34
CA LEU A 36 -9.40 5.22 -6.50
C LEU A 36 -9.05 3.79 -6.93
N GLY A 37 -9.19 3.52 -8.23
CA GLY A 37 -9.06 2.20 -8.83
C GLY A 37 -7.60 1.77 -8.89
N GLY A 38 -7.14 1.20 -7.79
CA GLY A 38 -5.85 0.53 -7.66
C GLY A 38 -5.47 0.56 -6.19
N HIS A 39 -5.56 -0.60 -5.53
CA HIS A 39 -5.09 -0.80 -4.16
C HIS A 39 -3.81 0.01 -3.97
N HIS A 40 -3.81 1.01 -3.08
CA HIS A 40 -2.68 1.93 -2.94
C HIS A 40 -1.55 1.23 -2.17
N VAL A 41 -0.98 0.17 -2.76
CA VAL A 41 0.24 -0.48 -2.30
C VAL A 41 1.40 0.23 -2.97
N PHE A 42 2.22 0.91 -2.19
CA PHE A 42 3.28 1.76 -2.73
C PHE A 42 4.58 1.54 -1.96
N ILE A 43 5.69 1.91 -2.61
CA ILE A 43 7.00 1.96 -1.98
C ILE A 43 7.03 3.24 -1.16
N SER A 44 6.98 3.16 0.16
CA SER A 44 6.98 4.36 1.01
C SER A 44 8.39 4.89 1.25
N ARG A 45 9.38 4.00 1.35
CA ARG A 45 10.77 4.36 1.62
C ARG A 45 11.74 3.36 1.03
N VAL A 46 12.91 3.85 0.63
CA VAL A 46 14.08 3.03 0.32
C VAL A 46 15.26 3.49 1.16
N GLU A 47 15.90 2.55 1.87
CA GLU A 47 17.21 2.72 2.50
C GLU A 47 18.24 2.03 1.60
N TYR A 48 19.08 2.83 0.94
CA TYR A 48 19.98 2.38 -0.13
C TYR A 48 21.47 2.60 0.17
N ASP A 49 21.84 3.34 1.23
CA ASP A 49 23.22 3.56 1.65
C ASP A 49 23.29 3.63 3.19
N PRO A 50 22.97 2.53 3.88
CA PRO A 50 23.01 2.47 5.35
C PRO A 50 24.47 2.58 5.85
N PRO A 51 24.70 3.02 7.09
CA PRO A 51 26.05 3.01 7.65
C PRO A 51 26.53 1.57 7.87
N GLY A 52 27.67 1.20 7.25
CA GLY A 52 28.31 -0.09 7.48
C GLY A 52 28.30 -0.98 6.24
N ASP A 53 27.82 -2.22 6.40
CA ASP A 53 27.64 -3.14 5.27
C ASP A 53 26.26 -2.93 4.66
N ASP A 54 26.24 -2.47 3.42
CA ASP A 54 25.02 -2.18 2.67
C ASP A 54 24.09 -3.39 2.60
N VAL A 55 24.63 -4.62 2.45
CA VAL A 55 23.82 -5.84 2.33
C VAL A 55 22.90 -6.03 3.54
N GLU A 56 23.42 -5.76 4.73
CA GLU A 56 22.71 -6.01 6.00
C GLU A 56 21.82 -4.84 6.41
N GLY A 57 22.02 -3.65 5.83
CA GLY A 57 21.27 -2.44 6.18
C GLY A 57 20.29 -1.94 5.12
N GLU A 58 20.42 -2.39 3.88
CA GLU A 58 19.56 -2.01 2.76
C GLU A 58 18.16 -2.62 2.88
N TYR A 59 17.12 -1.79 2.75
CA TYR A 59 15.74 -2.27 2.73
C TYR A 59 14.79 -1.36 1.96
N VAL A 60 13.68 -1.94 1.50
CA VAL A 60 12.56 -1.21 0.92
C VAL A 60 11.34 -1.38 1.81
N VAL A 61 10.63 -0.29 2.09
CA VAL A 61 9.36 -0.32 2.82
C VAL A 61 8.21 -0.24 1.83
N ILE A 62 7.30 -1.20 1.91
CA ILE A 62 6.07 -1.23 1.11
C ILE A 62 4.89 -1.08 2.04
N THR A 63 3.97 -0.18 1.70
CA THR A 63 2.82 0.18 2.52
C THR A 63 1.54 -0.08 1.77
N ASN A 64 0.57 -0.74 2.42
CA ASN A 64 -0.80 -0.79 1.97
C ASN A 64 -1.56 0.42 2.53
N GLY A 65 -1.88 1.38 1.66
CA GLY A 65 -2.61 2.60 1.99
C GLY A 65 -4.11 2.41 2.21
N GLU A 66 -4.65 1.22 1.93
CA GLU A 66 -6.07 0.94 2.15
C GLU A 66 -6.41 0.88 3.64
N LEU A 67 -7.51 1.47 4.05
CA LEU A 67 -7.92 1.52 5.47
C LEU A 67 -8.67 0.27 5.94
N PHE A 68 -9.25 -0.50 5.02
CA PHE A 68 -10.17 -1.60 5.36
C PHE A 68 -9.96 -2.86 4.53
N GLU A 69 -8.96 -2.89 3.64
CA GLU A 69 -8.71 -4.01 2.74
C GLU A 69 -7.29 -4.55 2.91
N ASP A 70 -7.20 -5.85 3.18
CA ASP A 70 -5.94 -6.58 3.17
C ASP A 70 -5.56 -6.92 1.73
N VAL A 71 -4.27 -6.78 1.39
CA VAL A 71 -3.78 -7.13 0.05
C VAL A 71 -3.01 -8.43 0.09
N ASN A 72 -3.41 -9.38 -0.75
CA ASN A 72 -2.64 -10.59 -0.99
C ASN A 72 -1.52 -10.28 -1.98
N MET A 73 -0.29 -10.29 -1.49
CA MET A 73 0.91 -9.99 -2.28
C MET A 73 1.63 -11.25 -2.78
N SER A 74 1.00 -12.43 -2.71
CA SER A 74 1.58 -13.68 -3.22
C SER A 74 2.06 -13.51 -4.67
N GLY A 75 3.35 -13.75 -4.92
CA GLY A 75 3.92 -13.69 -6.27
C GLY A 75 4.15 -12.28 -6.82
N TRP A 76 3.87 -11.23 -6.05
CA TRP A 76 4.29 -9.86 -6.37
C TRP A 76 5.81 -9.79 -6.45
N LYS A 77 6.34 -8.74 -7.10
CA LYS A 77 7.77 -8.58 -7.32
C LYS A 77 8.26 -7.20 -6.96
N LEU A 78 9.38 -7.15 -6.24
CA LEU A 78 10.18 -5.95 -6.02
C LEU A 78 11.48 -6.08 -6.83
N MET A 79 11.82 -5.06 -7.61
CA MET A 79 12.92 -5.10 -8.57
C MET A 79 13.72 -3.80 -8.65
N ASP A 80 15.00 -3.89 -9.01
CA ASP A 80 15.85 -2.74 -9.37
C ASP A 80 16.00 -2.59 -10.91
N GLU A 81 16.75 -1.58 -11.36
CA GLU A 81 17.04 -1.36 -12.79
C GLU A 81 17.90 -2.47 -13.43
N LYS A 82 18.61 -3.26 -12.61
CA LYS A 82 19.48 -4.36 -13.08
C LYS A 82 18.78 -5.72 -13.08
N ASN A 83 17.47 -5.76 -12.83
CA ASN A 83 16.65 -6.98 -12.79
C ASN A 83 17.03 -7.96 -11.66
N HIS A 84 17.52 -7.47 -10.54
CA HIS A 84 17.43 -8.23 -9.29
C HIS A 84 15.96 -8.31 -8.90
N VAL A 85 15.43 -9.52 -8.72
CA VAL A 85 14.02 -9.74 -8.38
C VAL A 85 13.82 -10.41 -7.02
N TYR A 86 13.10 -9.75 -6.13
CA TYR A 86 12.49 -10.36 -4.95
C TYR A 86 11.06 -10.76 -5.31
N THR A 87 10.67 -11.99 -4.98
CA THR A 87 9.28 -12.46 -5.17
C THR A 87 8.65 -12.70 -3.81
N PHE A 88 7.52 -12.03 -3.56
CA PHE A 88 6.80 -12.17 -2.29
C PHE A 88 6.29 -13.60 -2.09
N PRO A 89 6.44 -14.15 -0.86
CA PRO A 89 6.13 -15.54 -0.61
C PRO A 89 4.64 -15.82 -0.75
N SER A 90 4.31 -17.06 -1.15
CA SER A 90 2.92 -17.51 -1.25
C SER A 90 2.21 -17.38 0.10
N GLY A 91 1.02 -16.78 0.09
CA GLY A 91 0.21 -16.53 1.27
C GLY A 91 0.58 -15.26 2.04
N PHE A 92 1.54 -14.46 1.57
CA PHE A 92 1.85 -13.19 2.23
C PHE A 92 0.71 -12.19 2.06
N ILE A 93 0.17 -11.72 3.19
CA ILE A 93 -0.93 -10.76 3.25
C ILE A 93 -0.43 -9.48 3.91
N LEU A 94 -0.43 -8.37 3.18
CA LEU A 94 -0.16 -7.05 3.73
C LEU A 94 -1.47 -6.44 4.23
N LYS A 95 -1.58 -6.30 5.55
CA LYS A 95 -2.80 -5.82 6.20
C LYS A 95 -3.15 -4.39 5.80
N ALA A 96 -4.44 -4.06 5.88
CA ALA A 96 -4.93 -2.70 5.71
C ALA A 96 -4.13 -1.71 6.58
N GLY A 97 -3.60 -0.65 5.98
CA GLY A 97 -2.82 0.40 6.64
C GLY A 97 -1.44 -0.03 7.12
N ALA A 98 -1.01 -1.27 6.86
CA ALA A 98 0.25 -1.81 7.35
C ALA A 98 1.40 -1.63 6.35
N SER A 99 2.61 -1.78 6.86
CA SER A 99 3.85 -1.78 6.07
C SER A 99 4.67 -3.03 6.32
N VAL A 100 5.44 -3.42 5.31
CA VAL A 100 6.45 -4.48 5.39
C VAL A 100 7.79 -3.94 4.89
N LYS A 101 8.88 -4.34 5.55
CA LYS A 101 10.24 -4.10 5.10
C LYS A 101 10.75 -5.32 4.35
N VAL A 102 11.30 -5.12 3.17
CA VAL A 102 12.05 -6.13 2.43
C VAL A 102 13.52 -5.79 2.53
N HIS A 103 14.24 -6.53 3.36
CA HIS A 103 15.68 -6.39 3.57
C HIS A 103 16.45 -7.11 2.47
N THR A 104 17.54 -6.52 1.99
CA THR A 104 18.41 -7.14 0.98
C THR A 104 19.13 -8.38 1.53
N GLY A 105 19.61 -8.29 2.77
CA GLY A 105 20.39 -9.34 3.43
C GLY A 105 19.57 -10.53 3.94
N SER A 106 20.18 -11.29 4.84
CA SER A 106 19.60 -12.52 5.40
C SER A 106 18.89 -12.28 6.72
N GLY A 107 17.87 -13.09 7.00
CA GLY A 107 17.12 -13.06 8.26
C GLY A 107 15.97 -14.06 8.26
N GLU A 108 15.11 -13.96 9.27
CA GLU A 108 13.91 -14.80 9.39
C GLU A 108 12.67 -13.97 9.05
N ASP A 109 11.89 -14.44 8.08
CA ASP A 109 10.66 -13.75 7.67
C ASP A 109 9.63 -13.66 8.81
N THR A 110 9.03 -12.49 8.92
CA THR A 110 7.93 -12.17 9.82
C THR A 110 6.82 -11.44 9.07
N ALA A 111 5.77 -11.00 9.78
CA ALA A 111 4.71 -10.22 9.18
C ALA A 111 5.15 -8.81 8.74
N THR A 112 6.23 -8.26 9.32
CA THR A 112 6.68 -6.87 9.10
C THR A 112 8.05 -6.78 8.45
N ASP A 113 8.80 -7.88 8.42
CA ASP A 113 10.17 -7.95 7.94
C ASP A 113 10.34 -9.21 7.10
N LEU A 114 10.70 -9.02 5.84
CA LEU A 114 10.98 -10.07 4.88
C LEU A 114 12.44 -9.95 4.43
N TYR A 115 13.09 -11.06 4.14
CA TYR A 115 14.50 -11.10 3.83
C TYR A 115 14.75 -11.72 2.45
N TRP A 116 15.47 -11.01 1.60
CA TRP A 116 15.81 -11.47 0.26
C TRP A 116 16.95 -12.50 0.29
N GLY A 117 17.75 -12.52 1.35
CA GLY A 117 18.82 -13.51 1.54
C GLY A 117 19.96 -13.35 0.55
N ARG A 118 20.19 -12.12 0.04
CA ARG A 118 21.31 -11.85 -0.86
C ARG A 118 22.60 -11.69 -0.05
N GLY A 119 23.72 -12.02 -0.69
CA GLY A 119 25.08 -11.74 -0.18
C GLY A 119 25.72 -10.51 -0.83
N SER A 120 24.95 -9.68 -1.51
CA SER A 120 25.41 -8.49 -2.22
C SER A 120 24.32 -7.42 -2.27
N ALA A 121 24.72 -6.16 -2.26
CA ALA A 121 23.83 -5.00 -2.34
C ALA A 121 22.96 -5.05 -3.61
N VAL A 122 21.75 -4.49 -3.50
CA VAL A 122 20.83 -4.33 -4.63
C VAL A 122 20.76 -2.86 -5.02
N TRP A 123 20.54 -1.99 -4.03
CA TRP A 123 20.11 -0.61 -4.24
C TRP A 123 21.31 0.30 -4.44
N ASN A 124 21.48 0.87 -5.63
CA ASN A 124 22.71 1.60 -5.95
C ASN A 124 22.80 2.98 -5.24
N ASN A 125 23.87 3.19 -4.46
CA ASN A 125 24.14 4.41 -3.68
C ASN A 125 24.34 5.65 -4.58
N ASN A 126 24.63 5.46 -5.88
CA ASN A 126 24.77 6.56 -6.85
C ASN A 126 23.51 6.83 -7.69
N GLY A 127 22.39 6.24 -7.32
CA GLY A 127 21.10 6.38 -8.00
C GLY A 127 20.62 5.07 -8.62
N ASP A 128 19.32 4.83 -8.47
CA ASP A 128 18.62 3.63 -8.91
C ASP A 128 17.11 3.92 -8.97
N THR A 129 16.35 2.90 -9.38
CA THR A 129 14.90 2.87 -9.26
C THR A 129 14.42 1.53 -8.71
N ALA A 130 13.67 1.56 -7.61
CA ALA A 130 12.90 0.42 -7.13
C ALA A 130 11.53 0.37 -7.84
N TYR A 131 11.14 -0.81 -8.32
CA TYR A 131 9.88 -1.08 -9.00
C TYR A 131 9.09 -2.15 -8.26
N LEU A 132 7.81 -1.91 -8.04
CA LEU A 132 6.87 -2.86 -7.46
C LEU A 132 5.87 -3.31 -8.52
N TYR A 133 5.80 -4.62 -8.77
CA TYR A 133 4.86 -5.24 -9.69
C TYR A 133 3.91 -6.17 -8.95
N ASP A 134 2.66 -6.23 -9.41
CA ASP A 134 1.70 -7.21 -8.93
C ASP A 134 2.00 -8.62 -9.49
N ALA A 135 1.19 -9.60 -9.07
CA ALA A 135 1.34 -11.00 -9.49
C ALA A 135 1.09 -11.22 -11.00
N ASP A 136 0.31 -10.34 -11.64
CA ASP A 136 0.00 -10.38 -13.07
C ASP A 136 1.09 -9.67 -13.92
N GLY A 137 2.03 -9.00 -13.26
CA GLY A 137 3.14 -8.28 -13.88
C GLY A 137 2.82 -6.83 -14.24
N ASN A 138 1.74 -6.25 -13.72
CA ASN A 138 1.46 -4.83 -13.88
C ASN A 138 2.33 -4.03 -12.90
N LEU A 139 2.86 -2.90 -13.37
CA LEU A 139 3.58 -1.97 -12.51
C LEU A 139 2.60 -1.30 -11.56
N VAL A 140 2.82 -1.46 -10.26
CA VAL A 140 2.00 -0.87 -9.20
C VAL A 140 2.60 0.47 -8.76
N ASP A 141 3.91 0.49 -8.46
CA ASP A 141 4.60 1.70 -8.04
C ASP A 141 6.09 1.67 -8.39
N LYS A 142 6.75 2.83 -8.35
CA LYS A 142 8.20 2.95 -8.45
C LYS A 142 8.73 4.13 -7.64
N CYS A 143 9.96 4.02 -7.16
CA CYS A 143 10.66 5.10 -6.46
C CYS A 143 12.11 5.20 -6.95
N SER A 144 12.52 6.40 -7.37
CA SER A 144 13.86 6.68 -7.89
C SER A 144 14.61 7.66 -6.99
N TRP A 145 15.93 7.52 -6.92
CA TRP A 145 16.81 8.44 -6.19
C TRP A 145 18.09 8.73 -6.97
N THR A 146 18.84 9.74 -6.53
CA THR A 146 20.08 10.19 -7.21
C THR A 146 21.35 9.94 -6.41
N GLY A 147 21.24 9.43 -5.17
CA GLY A 147 22.36 9.22 -4.26
C GLY A 147 22.77 10.49 -3.50
N LYS A 148 22.01 11.58 -3.64
CA LYS A 148 22.26 12.88 -2.99
C LYS A 148 21.37 13.09 -1.77
N GLU A 149 20.46 12.17 -1.52
CA GLU A 149 19.43 12.25 -0.49
C GLU A 149 19.94 11.80 0.89
N GLY A 150 21.20 11.33 0.98
CA GLY A 150 21.83 10.96 2.25
C GLY A 150 21.57 9.51 2.67
N GLY A 151 21.37 8.62 1.69
CA GLY A 151 21.30 7.18 1.87
C GLY A 151 19.91 6.58 2.07
N ALA A 152 18.90 7.43 2.15
CA ALA A 152 17.51 7.01 2.09
C ALA A 152 16.66 8.03 1.32
N VAL A 153 15.53 7.57 0.80
CA VAL A 153 14.51 8.42 0.18
C VAL A 153 13.12 8.01 0.70
N ASP A 154 12.35 8.99 1.13
CA ASP A 154 10.90 8.85 1.36
C ASP A 154 10.20 9.17 0.03
N CYS A 155 9.42 8.21 -0.48
CA CYS A 155 8.95 8.23 -1.87
C CYS A 155 7.58 8.92 -2.02
N HIS A 156 6.71 8.79 -1.02
CA HIS A 156 5.35 9.34 -0.98
C HIS A 156 4.97 9.78 0.43
#